data_AF-A0A538D460-F1
#
_entry.id   AF-A0A538D460-F1
#
_cell.length_a   1.000
_cell.length_b   1.000
_cell.length_c   1.000
_cell.angle_alpha   90.00
_cell.angle_beta   90.00
_cell.angle_gamma   90.00
#
_symmetry.space_group_name_H-M   'P 1'
#
loop_
_entity.id
_entity.type
_entity.pdbx_description
1 polymer ?
#
loop_
_entity_poly.entity_id
_entity_poly.type
_entity_poly.pdbx_seq_one_letter_code
_entity_poly.pdbx_strand_id
1 'polypeptide(L)'
;KVDTDTNPRLATEYGIRGIPAVKAFRNGRVVGEFVGAQPPQAVAAFLDELLGPSPAERLLAELRESGERPEVLAALDDGDYERALEQLLADAQSGNGDAPDEVRRLMLALFDELGGDDELTQRYRRRLAAVLY
;
A
#
# COMPACT_ATOMS: atom_id res chain seq x y z
N LYS A 1 -13.83 0.01 19.46
CA LYS A 1 -15.26 -0.30 19.20
C LYS A 1 -16.00 1.02 19.07
N VAL A 2 -16.85 1.17 18.05
CA VAL A 2 -17.66 2.36 17.82
C VAL A 2 -19.13 1.98 17.97
N ASP A 3 -19.92 2.85 18.58
CA ASP A 3 -21.36 2.72 18.68
C ASP A 3 -22.02 3.50 17.53
N THR A 4 -22.89 2.84 16.76
CA THR A 4 -23.48 3.39 15.54
C THR A 4 -24.61 4.38 15.81
N ASP A 5 -25.32 4.24 16.93
CA ASP A 5 -26.46 5.09 17.30
C ASP A 5 -25.96 6.47 17.72
N THR A 6 -24.82 6.50 18.39
CA THR A 6 -24.12 7.73 18.77
C THR A 6 -23.27 8.33 17.64
N ASN A 7 -22.94 7.56 16.59
CA ASN A 7 -22.10 7.98 15.46
C ASN A 7 -22.76 7.71 14.09
N PRO A 8 -23.98 8.22 13.81
CA PRO A 8 -24.74 7.86 12.61
C PRO A 8 -24.08 8.33 11.30
N ARG A 9 -23.37 9.47 11.34
CA ARG A 9 -22.59 9.97 10.20
C ARG A 9 -21.47 8.99 9.83
N LEU A 10 -20.73 8.52 10.82
CA LEU A 10 -19.63 7.57 10.64
C LEU A 10 -20.13 6.20 10.18
N ALA A 11 -21.27 5.76 10.72
CA ALA A 11 -21.94 4.54 10.29
C ALA A 11 -22.36 4.63 8.80
N THR A 12 -22.89 5.78 8.38
CA THR A 12 -23.26 6.03 6.97
C THR A 12 -22.03 6.09 6.08
N GLU A 13 -21.00 6.85 6.48
CA GLU A 13 -19.75 7.03 5.74
C GLU A 13 -19.06 5.70 5.44
N TYR A 14 -19.02 4.79 6.41
CA TYR A 14 -18.47 3.46 6.22
C TYR A 14 -19.51 2.41 5.80
N GLY A 15 -20.76 2.78 5.52
CA GLY A 15 -21.77 1.85 5.00
C GLY A 15 -22.18 0.71 5.95
N ILE A 16 -22.22 0.97 7.26
CA ILE A 16 -22.67 0.02 8.28
C ILE A 16 -24.18 -0.21 8.15
N ARG A 17 -24.57 -1.37 7.62
CA ARG A 17 -25.98 -1.77 7.38
C ARG A 17 -26.51 -2.81 8.38
N GLY A 18 -25.65 -3.34 9.23
CA GLY A 18 -25.99 -4.32 10.27
C GLY A 18 -24.87 -4.42 11.30
N ILE A 19 -25.22 -4.81 12.53
CA ILE A 19 -24.27 -4.94 13.65
C ILE A 19 -24.32 -6.35 14.27
N PRO A 20 -23.19 -6.89 14.78
CA PRO A 20 -21.85 -6.28 14.76
C PRO A 20 -21.26 -6.24 13.35
N ALA A 21 -20.45 -5.23 13.06
CA ALA A 21 -19.66 -5.13 11.83
C ALA A 21 -18.21 -4.80 12.18
N VAL A 22 -17.27 -5.41 11.47
CA VAL A 22 -15.84 -5.19 11.63
C VAL A 22 -15.28 -4.69 10.30
N LYS A 23 -14.49 -3.62 10.37
CA LYS A 23 -13.74 -3.07 9.24
C LYS A 23 -12.28 -3.00 9.64
N ALA A 24 -11.42 -3.46 8.75
CA ALA A 24 -9.98 -3.39 8.88
C ALA A 24 -9.45 -2.21 8.07
N PHE A 25 -8.56 -1.44 8.69
CA PHE A 25 -7.95 -0.28 8.09
C PHE A 25 -6.44 -0.46 8.04
N ARG A 26 -5.81 -0.10 6.92
CA ARG A 26 -4.36 0.01 6.76
C ARG A 26 -4.07 1.28 5.98
N ASN A 27 -3.13 2.10 6.45
CA ASN A 27 -2.75 3.38 5.83
C ASN A 27 -3.97 4.27 5.50
N GLY A 28 -4.92 4.35 6.44
CA GLY A 28 -6.15 5.16 6.31
C GLY A 28 -7.22 4.59 5.36
N ARG A 29 -6.98 3.45 4.71
CA ARG A 29 -7.90 2.81 3.77
C ARG A 29 -8.53 1.55 4.36
N VAL A 30 -9.79 1.28 4.02
CA VAL A 30 -10.44 0.01 4.34
C VAL A 30 -9.83 -1.08 3.47
N VAL A 31 -9.27 -2.12 4.10
CA VAL A 31 -8.62 -3.26 3.43
C VAL A 31 -9.35 -4.58 3.63
N GLY A 32 -10.38 -4.61 4.48
CA GLY A 32 -11.20 -5.79 4.69
C GLY A 32 -12.39 -5.51 5.59
N GLU A 33 -13.43 -6.33 5.50
CA GLU A 33 -14.61 -6.22 6.36
C GLU A 33 -15.38 -7.54 6.51
N PHE A 34 -16.17 -7.63 7.57
CA PHE A 34 -17.26 -8.59 7.68
C PHE A 34 -18.41 -8.02 8.51
N VAL A 35 -19.62 -8.52 8.25
CA VAL A 35 -20.85 -8.16 8.98
C VAL A 35 -21.43 -9.41 9.63
N GLY A 36 -21.95 -9.24 10.84
CA GLY A 36 -22.48 -10.31 11.67
C GLY A 36 -21.41 -11.06 12.47
N ALA A 37 -21.86 -11.98 13.32
CA ALA A 37 -20.97 -12.88 14.03
C ALA A 37 -20.39 -13.92 13.05
N GLN A 38 -19.07 -14.06 13.04
CA GLN A 38 -18.36 -15.03 12.21
C GLN A 38 -17.81 -16.17 13.09
N PRO A 39 -17.66 -17.40 12.55
CA PRO A 39 -16.99 -18.49 13.25
C PRO A 39 -15.55 -18.11 13.64
N PRO A 40 -15.00 -18.60 14.77
CA PRO A 40 -13.65 -18.27 15.21
C PRO A 40 -12.57 -18.51 14.14
N GLN A 41 -12.72 -19.59 13.35
CA GLN A 41 -11.79 -19.90 12.26
C GLN A 41 -11.81 -18.85 11.14
N ALA A 42 -12.98 -18.30 10.79
CA ALA A 42 -13.09 -17.25 9.79
C ALA A 42 -12.49 -15.92 10.29
N VAL A 43 -12.68 -15.61 11.57
CA VAL A 43 -12.04 -14.44 12.20
C VAL A 43 -10.52 -14.60 12.23
N ALA A 44 -10.01 -15.78 12.58
CA ALA A 44 -8.57 -16.06 12.57
C ALA A 44 -7.98 -15.89 11.17
N ALA A 45 -8.59 -16.51 10.14
CA ALA A 45 -8.13 -16.38 8.76
C ALA A 45 -8.14 -14.93 8.26
N PHE A 46 -9.18 -14.16 8.61
CA PHE A 46 -9.26 -12.73 8.31
C PHE A 46 -8.13 -11.93 8.96
N LEU A 47 -7.82 -12.21 10.23
CA LEU A 47 -6.72 -11.56 10.93
C LEU A 47 -5.36 -11.98 10.34
N ASP A 48 -5.17 -13.25 10.00
CA ASP A 48 -3.92 -13.74 9.39
C ASP A 48 -3.65 -13.06 8.04
N GLU A 49 -4.67 -12.91 7.21
CA GLU A 49 -4.58 -12.16 5.94
C GLU A 49 -4.21 -10.69 6.17
N LEU A 50 -4.76 -10.07 7.22
CA LEU A 50 -4.51 -8.69 7.59
C LEU A 50 -3.19 -8.46 8.34
N LEU A 51 -2.59 -9.49 8.91
CA LEU A 51 -1.32 -9.42 9.63
C LEU A 51 -0.15 -9.88 8.77
N GLY A 52 -0.42 -10.57 7.66
CA GLY A 52 0.56 -10.90 6.65
C GLY A 52 1.13 -9.65 5.95
N PRO A 53 2.32 -9.79 5.31
CA PRO A 53 2.91 -8.73 4.53
C PRO A 53 1.98 -8.37 3.36
N SER A 54 1.78 -7.08 3.12
CA SER A 54 1.09 -6.54 1.97
C SER A 54 1.77 -6.98 0.66
N PRO A 55 1.05 -6.91 -0.47
CA PRO A 55 1.67 -7.06 -1.79
C PRO A 55 2.88 -6.13 -1.99
N ALA A 56 2.85 -4.92 -1.45
CA ALA A 56 3.95 -3.95 -1.50
C ALA A 56 5.17 -4.44 -0.70
N GLU A 57 4.97 -4.86 0.55
CA GLU A 57 6.04 -5.39 1.40
C GLU A 57 6.67 -6.65 0.79
N ARG A 58 5.87 -7.54 0.19
CA ARG A 58 6.38 -8.73 -0.51
C ARG A 58 7.24 -8.35 -1.71
N LEU A 59 6.80 -7.41 -2.52
CA LEU A 59 7.56 -6.94 -3.68
C LEU A 59 8.90 -6.32 -3.27
N LEU A 60 8.93 -5.52 -2.21
CA LEU A 60 10.17 -4.94 -1.69
C LEU A 60 11.09 -6.00 -1.08
N ALA A 61 10.54 -7.04 -0.45
CA ALA A 61 11.31 -8.18 0.03
C ALA A 61 11.91 -8.99 -1.13
N GLU A 62 11.14 -9.24 -2.18
CA GLU A 62 11.61 -9.90 -3.42
C GLU A 62 12.75 -9.10 -4.07
N LEU A 63 12.62 -7.77 -4.18
CA LEU A 63 13.70 -6.90 -4.70
C LEU A 63 14.98 -7.00 -3.86
N ARG A 64 14.83 -7.02 -2.53
CA ARG A 64 15.97 -7.20 -1.60
C ARG A 64 16.63 -8.56 -1.75
N GLU A 65 15.85 -9.62 -1.96
CA GLU A 65 16.36 -10.98 -2.14
C GLU A 65 17.05 -11.17 -3.50
N SER A 66 16.50 -10.59 -4.57
CA SER A 66 17.11 -10.64 -5.90
C SER A 66 18.40 -9.83 -5.96
N GLY A 67 18.52 -8.77 -5.16
CA GLY A 67 19.65 -7.84 -5.17
C GLY A 67 19.67 -6.96 -6.42
N GLU A 68 18.56 -6.93 -7.17
CA GLU A 68 18.40 -6.05 -8.32
C GLU A 68 18.22 -4.60 -7.85
N ARG A 69 18.63 -3.64 -8.70
CA ARG A 69 18.60 -2.19 -8.38
C ARG A 69 19.31 -1.85 -7.07
N PRO A 70 20.63 -2.12 -6.96
CA PRO A 70 21.38 -1.87 -5.73
C PRO A 70 21.33 -0.40 -5.29
N GLU A 71 21.18 0.55 -6.22
CA GLU A 71 21.03 1.98 -5.91
C GLU A 71 19.68 2.28 -5.23
N VAL A 72 18.61 1.61 -5.63
CA VAL A 72 17.29 1.72 -4.98
C VAL A 72 17.34 1.08 -3.60
N LEU A 73 17.91 -0.13 -3.50
CA LEU A 73 18.06 -0.83 -2.22
C LEU A 73 18.89 -0.04 -1.21
N ALA A 74 20.04 0.50 -1.62
CA ALA A 74 20.88 1.34 -0.75
C ALA A 74 20.12 2.58 -0.25
N ALA A 75 19.36 3.24 -1.12
CA ALA A 75 18.54 4.38 -0.73
C ALA A 75 17.45 4.00 0.29
N LEU A 76 16.80 2.85 0.10
CA LEU A 76 15.80 2.35 1.05
C LEU A 76 16.41 1.96 2.41
N ASP A 77 17.61 1.39 2.42
CA ASP A 77 18.31 1.03 3.65
C ASP A 77 18.77 2.29 4.43
N ASP A 78 19.07 3.37 3.73
CA ASP A 78 19.36 4.69 4.30
C ASP A 78 18.09 5.46 4.73
N GLY A 79 16.89 4.95 4.41
CA GLY A 79 15.61 5.63 4.63
C GLY A 79 15.36 6.81 3.68
N ASP A 80 16.15 6.94 2.62
CA ASP A 80 16.04 7.99 1.62
C ASP A 80 15.07 7.57 0.50
N TYR A 81 13.78 7.64 0.81
CA TYR A 81 12.70 7.31 -0.13
C TYR A 81 12.67 8.25 -1.34
N GLU A 82 13.09 9.51 -1.20
CA GLU A 82 13.15 10.44 -2.33
C GLU A 82 14.15 9.95 -3.35
N ARG A 83 15.37 9.61 -2.93
CA ARG A 83 16.40 9.05 -3.81
C ARG A 83 15.96 7.74 -4.45
N ALA A 84 15.31 6.83 -3.71
CA ALA A 84 14.78 5.59 -4.25
C ALA A 84 13.74 5.85 -5.37
N LEU A 85 12.82 6.79 -5.15
CA LEU A 85 11.80 7.17 -6.12
C LEU A 85 12.38 7.88 -7.34
N GLU A 86 13.44 8.68 -7.18
CA GLU A 86 14.14 9.31 -8.30
C GLU A 86 14.81 8.30 -9.21
N GLN A 87 15.50 7.31 -8.64
CA GLN A 87 16.15 6.24 -9.41
C GLN A 87 15.10 5.45 -10.21
N LEU A 88 14.04 4.99 -9.55
CA LEU A 88 12.95 4.28 -10.21
C LEU A 88 12.33 5.11 -11.35
N LEU A 89 12.09 6.41 -11.13
CA LEU A 89 11.53 7.26 -12.18
C LEU A 89 12.50 7.44 -13.36
N ALA A 90 13.81 7.53 -13.10
CA ALA A 90 14.82 7.59 -14.14
C ALA A 90 14.88 6.29 -14.96
N ASP A 91 14.75 5.13 -14.32
CA ASP A 91 14.68 3.83 -14.97
C ASP A 91 13.49 3.76 -15.95
N ALA A 92 12.30 4.20 -15.50
CA ALA A 92 11.11 4.26 -16.36
C ALA A 92 11.26 5.18 -17.58
N GLN A 93 12.01 6.29 -17.45
CA GLN A 93 12.26 7.23 -18.55
C GLN A 93 13.31 6.74 -19.53
N SER A 94 14.29 5.97 -19.03
CA SER A 94 15.45 5.55 -19.83
C SER A 94 15.09 4.46 -20.85
N GLY A 95 14.00 3.72 -20.63
CA GLY A 95 13.60 2.60 -21.49
C GLY A 95 14.64 1.47 -21.55
N ASN A 96 15.63 1.50 -20.65
CA ASN A 96 16.74 0.57 -20.60
C ASN A 96 16.31 -0.69 -19.85
N GLY A 97 15.72 -1.65 -20.57
CA GLY A 97 15.62 -3.04 -20.14
C GLY A 97 14.58 -3.37 -19.06
N ASP A 98 14.16 -2.41 -18.25
CA ASP A 98 13.11 -2.60 -17.25
C ASP A 98 11.73 -2.52 -17.86
N ALA A 99 10.89 -3.51 -17.57
CA ALA A 99 9.48 -3.43 -17.95
C ALA A 99 8.87 -2.19 -17.24
N PRO A 100 8.27 -1.23 -17.96
CA PRO A 100 7.61 -0.06 -17.34
C PRO A 100 6.59 -0.44 -16.26
N ASP A 101 6.08 -1.66 -16.31
CA ASP A 101 5.17 -2.23 -15.33
C ASP A 101 5.85 -2.63 -14.00
N GLU A 102 7.13 -2.99 -14.00
CA GLU A 102 7.88 -3.33 -12.78
C GLU A 102 8.23 -2.07 -11.99
N VAL A 103 8.81 -1.06 -12.65
CA VAL A 103 9.09 0.24 -12.05
C VAL A 103 7.81 0.85 -11.46
N ARG A 104 6.70 0.79 -12.22
CA ARG A 104 5.38 1.23 -11.73
C ARG A 104 4.99 0.49 -10.45
N ARG A 105 5.13 -0.84 -10.42
CA ARG A 105 4.79 -1.66 -9.23
C ARG A 105 5.65 -1.29 -8.02
N LEU A 106 6.96 -1.10 -8.21
CA LEU A 106 7.88 -0.70 -7.14
C LEU A 106 7.54 0.70 -6.60
N MET A 107 7.30 1.68 -7.47
CA MET A 107 6.89 3.02 -7.02
C MET A 107 5.55 2.98 -6.28
N LEU A 108 4.58 2.19 -6.73
CA LEU A 108 3.31 2.01 -6.03
C LEU A 108 3.49 1.34 -4.65
N ALA A 109 4.43 0.41 -4.52
CA ALA A 109 4.75 -0.20 -3.23
C ALA A 109 5.34 0.83 -2.26
N LEU A 110 6.27 1.68 -2.72
CA LEU A 110 6.83 2.76 -1.91
C LEU A 110 5.78 3.81 -1.53
N PHE A 111 4.81 4.11 -2.40
CA PHE A 111 3.71 5.01 -2.06
C PHE A 111 2.74 4.42 -1.02
N ASP A 112 2.59 3.10 -0.99
CA ASP A 112 1.78 2.45 0.03
C ASP A 112 2.49 2.51 1.40
N GLU A 113 3.80 2.30 1.42
CA GLU A 113 4.65 2.42 2.61
C GLU A 113 4.67 3.84 3.19
N LEU A 114 4.91 4.85 2.34
CA LEU A 114 4.91 6.27 2.73
C LEU A 114 3.50 6.77 3.09
N GLY A 115 2.46 6.13 2.58
CA GLY A 115 1.08 6.56 2.72
C GLY A 115 0.63 7.54 1.62
N GLY A 116 -0.68 7.60 1.42
CA GLY A 116 -1.29 8.32 0.29
C GLY A 116 -1.17 9.84 0.34
N ASP A 117 -1.08 10.41 1.55
CA ASP A 117 -1.05 11.86 1.79
C ASP A 117 0.36 12.44 1.89
N ASP A 118 1.38 11.58 1.93
CA ASP A 118 2.79 11.97 1.99
C ASP A 118 3.22 12.84 0.80
N GLU A 119 4.09 13.83 1.07
CA GLU A 119 4.52 14.81 0.07
C GLU A 119 5.28 14.18 -1.09
N LEU A 120 6.13 13.18 -0.81
CA LEU A 120 6.86 12.43 -1.84
C LEU A 120 5.88 11.60 -2.65
N THR A 121 4.96 10.88 -1.99
CA THR A 121 3.91 10.12 -2.69
C THR A 121 3.14 10.99 -3.69
N GLN A 122 2.67 12.16 -3.27
CA GLN A 122 1.91 13.05 -4.16
C GLN A 122 2.76 13.61 -5.31
N ARG A 123 4.00 14.01 -5.04
CA ARG A 123 4.92 14.54 -6.05
C ARG A 123 5.29 13.49 -7.10
N TYR A 124 5.69 12.31 -6.67
CA TYR A 124 6.17 11.25 -7.55
C TYR A 124 5.03 10.51 -8.27
N ARG A 125 3.83 10.43 -7.71
CA ARG A 125 2.65 9.90 -8.42
C ARG A 125 2.32 10.73 -9.67
N ARG A 126 2.37 12.07 -9.56
CA ARG A 126 2.17 12.97 -10.71
C ARG A 126 3.24 12.76 -11.80
N ARG A 127 4.51 12.60 -11.39
CA ARG A 127 5.63 12.36 -12.31
C ARG A 127 5.53 11.00 -12.99
N LEU A 128 5.21 9.94 -12.24
CA LEU A 128 5.02 8.59 -12.77
C LEU A 128 3.90 8.56 -13.81
N ALA A 129 2.76 9.19 -13.54
CA ALA A 129 1.67 9.29 -14.52
C ALA A 129 2.14 9.93 -15.83
N ALA A 130 2.92 11.02 -15.77
CA ALA A 130 3.43 11.69 -16.97
C ALA A 130 4.43 10.87 -17.80
N VAL A 131 5.05 9.84 -17.22
CA VAL A 131 5.97 8.93 -17.95
C VAL A 131 5.22 7.77 -18.62
N LEU A 132 4.04 7.42 -18.11
CA LEU A 132 3.25 6.26 -18.54
C LEU A 132 2.20 6.58 -19.63
N TYR A 133 1.95 7.86 -19.89
CA TYR A 133 1.01 8.36 -20.90
C TYR A 133 1.76 9.07 -22.03
#